data_AF-A0A5B7A0L3-F1
#
_entry.id   AF-A0A5B7A0L3-F1
#
_cell.length_a   1.000
_cell.length_b   1.000
_cell.length_c   1.000
_cell.angle_alpha   90.00
_cell.angle_beta   90.00
_cell.angle_gamma   90.00
#
_symmetry.space_group_name_H-M   'P 1'
#
loop_
_entity.id
_entity.type
_entity.pdbx_description
1 polymer ?
#
loop_
_entity_poly.entity_id
_entity_poly.type
_entity_poly.pdbx_seq_one_letter_code
_entity_poly.pdbx_strand_id
1 'polypeptide(L)'
;MTYSVKWIPTNITFARRFDVYLDYPFFEHQIHWFSIFNSFMMVIFLTGLVSMILMRTLRNDYAKYAREDDDLETLERDVSEESGWKLVHGDVFRPPRTLVLLSAVVGTGAQLALLVLLVILFAIVGMLYVGRGAIVTTFIICYAFTSFISGYVSGGMYSRNGGKNWIKSMIFSASLFPFMCFGIGFILNTIAIFYGSLAAIPFGTMVVVFVIWAFISFPWKKLEWCSKQSMPCEDHSSSNPREEMVPHTICSLNDGRTATLWQHIH
;
A
#
# COMPACT_ATOMS: atom_id res chain seq x y z
N MET A 1 19.00 -40.10 -2.04
CA MET A 1 19.57 -39.63 -3.31
C MET A 1 21.07 -39.47 -3.13
N THR A 2 21.90 -40.17 -3.91
CA THR A 2 23.35 -39.99 -3.93
C THR A 2 23.71 -39.09 -5.10
N TYR A 3 24.27 -37.91 -4.82
CA TYR A 3 24.80 -37.03 -5.86
C TYR A 3 26.29 -37.28 -6.01
N SER A 4 26.79 -37.18 -7.24
CA SER A 4 28.21 -37.30 -7.56
C SER A 4 28.68 -35.97 -8.14
N VAL A 5 29.71 -35.38 -7.52
CA VAL A 5 30.33 -34.13 -8.00
C VAL A 5 31.63 -34.47 -8.71
N LYS A 6 31.79 -33.96 -9.94
CA LYS A 6 33.07 -33.94 -10.64
C LYS A 6 33.62 -32.53 -10.64
N TRP A 7 34.79 -32.34 -10.05
CA TRP A 7 35.50 -31.07 -10.05
C TRP A 7 36.37 -30.96 -11.30
N ILE A 8 36.21 -29.87 -12.03
CA ILE A 8 37.01 -29.57 -13.23
C ILE A 8 37.79 -28.28 -12.94
N PRO A 9 39.12 -28.26 -13.09
CA PRO A 9 39.91 -27.06 -12.87
C PRO A 9 39.63 -26.02 -13.96
N THR A 10 39.50 -24.75 -13.56
CA THR A 10 39.23 -23.63 -14.48
C THR A 10 40.26 -22.52 -14.30
N ASN A 11 40.74 -21.93 -15.41
CA ASN A 11 41.76 -20.87 -15.43
C ASN A 11 41.23 -19.47 -15.04
N ILE A 12 39.92 -19.35 -14.78
CA ILE A 12 39.27 -18.09 -14.39
C ILE A 12 39.42 -17.82 -12.88
N THR A 13 39.79 -16.58 -12.54
CA THR A 13 39.90 -16.11 -11.15
C THR A 13 38.54 -16.20 -10.45
N PHE A 14 38.52 -16.53 -9.16
CA PHE A 14 37.28 -16.76 -8.39
C PHE A 14 36.28 -15.60 -8.53
N ALA A 15 36.77 -14.35 -8.50
CA ALA A 15 35.95 -13.15 -8.62
C ALA A 15 35.22 -13.02 -9.98
N ARG A 16 35.79 -13.54 -11.07
CA ARG A 16 35.22 -13.44 -12.43
C ARG A 16 34.45 -14.68 -12.87
N ARG A 17 34.30 -15.69 -12.01
CA ARG A 17 33.61 -16.94 -12.39
C ARG A 17 32.12 -16.76 -12.66
N PHE A 18 31.49 -15.80 -11.99
CA PHE A 18 30.08 -15.50 -12.18
C PHE A 18 29.80 -14.64 -13.42
N ASP A 19 30.83 -13.99 -13.98
CA ASP A 19 30.68 -13.10 -15.15
C ASP A 19 30.20 -13.87 -16.38
N VAL A 20 30.55 -15.15 -16.51
CA VAL A 20 30.07 -16.04 -17.59
C VAL A 20 28.55 -16.24 -17.58
N TYR A 21 27.90 -16.11 -16.41
CA TYR A 21 26.44 -16.16 -16.30
C TYR A 21 25.78 -14.79 -16.48
N LEU A 22 26.56 -13.71 -16.39
CA LEU A 22 26.15 -12.34 -16.67
C LEU A 22 26.36 -11.96 -18.14
N ASP A 23 27.11 -12.79 -18.89
CA ASP A 23 27.34 -12.60 -20.31
C ASP A 23 26.02 -12.65 -21.09
N TYR A 24 25.65 -11.46 -21.53
CA TYR A 24 24.48 -11.10 -22.33
C TYR A 24 24.23 -11.93 -23.60
N PRO A 25 25.24 -12.50 -24.32
CA PRO A 25 24.95 -13.28 -25.52
C PRO A 25 24.29 -14.64 -25.28
N PHE A 26 24.12 -15.10 -24.03
CA PHE A 26 23.49 -16.40 -23.74
C PHE A 26 21.96 -16.34 -23.63
N PHE A 27 21.36 -15.15 -23.41
CA PHE A 27 19.92 -14.96 -23.44
C PHE A 27 19.54 -14.21 -24.71
N GLU A 28 18.93 -14.94 -25.66
CA GLU A 28 18.39 -14.46 -26.93
C GLU A 28 17.61 -13.14 -26.80
N HIS A 29 18.32 -12.03 -26.94
CA HIS A 29 17.77 -10.68 -26.77
C HIS A 29 16.61 -10.38 -27.73
N GLN A 30 16.60 -11.04 -28.87
CA GLN A 30 15.58 -10.88 -29.89
C GLN A 30 14.24 -11.53 -29.50
N ILE A 31 14.27 -12.64 -28.76
CA ILE A 31 13.05 -13.39 -28.43
C ILE A 31 12.29 -12.75 -27.26
N HIS A 32 13.00 -12.25 -26.25
CA HIS A 32 12.35 -11.62 -25.09
C HIS A 32 11.69 -10.28 -25.46
N TRP A 33 12.38 -9.41 -26.20
CA TRP A 33 11.78 -8.14 -26.64
C TRP A 33 10.60 -8.33 -27.60
N PHE A 34 10.62 -9.39 -28.43
CA PHE A 34 9.48 -9.77 -29.26
C PHE A 34 8.24 -10.16 -28.43
N SER A 35 8.42 -10.91 -27.33
CA SER A 35 7.31 -11.26 -26.42
C SER A 35 6.73 -10.03 -25.69
N ILE A 36 7.58 -9.06 -25.34
CA ILE A 36 7.16 -7.78 -24.75
C ILE A 36 6.34 -6.97 -25.77
N PHE A 37 6.83 -6.85 -27.01
CA PHE A 37 6.11 -6.15 -28.06
C PHE A 37 4.74 -6.80 -28.38
N ASN A 38 4.70 -8.14 -28.48
CA ASN A 38 3.48 -8.88 -28.75
C ASN A 38 2.40 -8.65 -27.66
N SER A 39 2.80 -8.67 -26.38
CA SER A 39 1.87 -8.37 -25.28
C SER A 39 1.44 -6.90 -25.25
N PHE A 40 2.35 -5.96 -25.53
CA PHE A 40 2.05 -4.53 -25.59
C PHE A 40 1.04 -4.17 -26.70
N MET A 41 1.19 -4.75 -27.89
CA MET A 41 0.24 -4.57 -29.00
C MET A 41 -1.17 -5.06 -28.63
N MET A 42 -1.27 -6.17 -27.91
CA MET A 42 -2.55 -6.72 -27.44
C MET A 42 -3.26 -5.76 -26.47
N VAL A 43 -2.51 -5.14 -25.54
CA VAL A 43 -3.05 -4.16 -24.59
C VAL A 43 -3.56 -2.91 -25.31
N ILE A 44 -2.82 -2.37 -26.29
CA ILE A 44 -3.27 -1.22 -27.09
C ILE A 44 -4.54 -1.58 -27.86
N PHE A 45 -4.59 -2.76 -28.48
CA PHE A 45 -5.74 -3.20 -29.24
C PHE A 45 -6.99 -3.34 -28.36
N LEU A 46 -6.89 -3.99 -27.21
CA LEU A 46 -7.99 -4.11 -26.25
C LEU A 46 -8.45 -2.74 -25.74
N THR A 47 -7.52 -1.85 -25.40
CA THR A 47 -7.86 -0.49 -24.95
C THR A 47 -8.56 0.31 -26.05
N GLY A 48 -8.12 0.17 -27.30
CA GLY A 48 -8.76 0.78 -28.47
C GLY A 48 -10.18 0.27 -28.69
N LEU A 49 -10.40 -1.05 -28.60
CA LEU A 49 -11.75 -1.64 -28.69
C LEU A 49 -12.67 -1.13 -27.57
N VAL A 50 -12.19 -1.12 -26.33
CA VAL A 50 -12.96 -0.59 -25.18
C VAL A 50 -13.29 0.89 -25.39
N SER A 51 -12.31 1.70 -25.81
CA SER A 51 -12.52 3.12 -26.09
C SER A 51 -13.51 3.34 -27.24
N MET A 52 -13.48 2.51 -28.29
CA MET A 52 -14.43 2.61 -29.41
C MET A 52 -15.85 2.25 -28.97
N ILE A 53 -16.02 1.22 -28.15
CA ILE A 53 -17.32 0.86 -27.56
C ILE A 53 -17.82 2.00 -26.69
N LEU A 54 -16.98 2.54 -25.79
CA LEU A 54 -17.33 3.67 -24.92
C LEU A 54 -17.70 4.91 -25.73
N MET A 55 -16.94 5.25 -26.77
CA MET A 55 -17.26 6.38 -27.65
C MET A 55 -18.57 6.16 -28.40
N ARG A 56 -18.84 4.92 -28.82
CA ARG A 56 -20.10 4.58 -29.50
C ARG A 56 -21.29 4.67 -28.55
N THR A 57 -21.16 4.21 -27.31
CA THR A 57 -22.21 4.35 -26.29
C THR A 57 -22.41 5.80 -25.92
N LEU A 58 -21.34 6.56 -25.62
CA LEU A 58 -21.43 7.98 -25.29
C LEU A 58 -22.03 8.82 -26.41
N ARG A 59 -21.67 8.57 -27.67
CA ARG A 59 -22.26 9.30 -28.81
C ARG A 59 -23.74 8.97 -29.00
N ASN A 60 -24.12 7.71 -28.78
CA ASN A 60 -25.51 7.27 -28.83
C ASN A 60 -26.33 7.86 -27.69
N ASP A 61 -25.77 7.86 -26.48
CA ASP A 61 -26.40 8.43 -25.28
C ASP A 61 -26.52 9.95 -25.42
N TYR A 62 -25.47 10.64 -25.88
CA TYR A 62 -25.51 12.09 -26.16
C TYR A 62 -26.55 12.44 -27.23
N ALA A 63 -26.65 11.64 -28.31
CA ALA A 63 -27.68 11.86 -29.33
C ALA A 63 -29.10 11.59 -28.81
N LYS A 64 -29.25 10.68 -27.83
CA LYS A 64 -30.51 10.44 -27.14
C LYS A 64 -30.87 11.61 -26.23
N TYR A 65 -29.91 12.09 -25.42
CA TYR A 65 -30.11 13.25 -24.56
C TYR A 65 -30.36 14.54 -25.35
N ALA A 66 -29.69 14.77 -26.48
CA ALA A 66 -29.94 15.94 -27.32
C ALA A 66 -31.35 15.94 -27.95
N ARG A 67 -31.98 14.77 -28.12
CA ARG A 67 -33.38 14.66 -28.55
C ARG A 67 -34.34 14.77 -27.39
N GLU A 68 -33.96 14.22 -26.24
CA GLU A 68 -34.70 14.43 -25.01
C GLU A 68 -34.64 15.91 -24.60
N ASP A 69 -33.55 16.66 -24.78
CA ASP A 69 -33.41 18.10 -24.49
C ASP A 69 -34.40 18.98 -25.26
N ASP A 70 -34.65 18.68 -26.55
CA ASP A 70 -35.71 19.35 -27.34
C ASP A 70 -37.12 19.06 -26.76
N ASP A 71 -37.32 17.89 -26.14
CA ASP A 71 -38.54 17.56 -25.38
C ASP A 71 -38.47 18.05 -23.90
N LEU A 72 -37.26 18.27 -23.36
CA LEU A 72 -36.92 18.59 -21.98
C LEU A 72 -36.95 20.09 -21.73
N GLU A 73 -36.76 20.97 -22.72
CA GLU A 73 -36.98 22.42 -22.53
C GLU A 73 -38.40 22.71 -21.98
N THR A 74 -39.37 21.84 -22.30
CA THR A 74 -40.73 21.93 -21.73
C THR A 74 -40.88 21.33 -20.33
N LEU A 75 -39.90 20.55 -19.86
CA LEU A 75 -39.89 19.79 -18.60
C LEU A 75 -38.80 20.28 -17.60
N GLU A 76 -37.77 21.00 -18.07
CA GLU A 76 -36.65 21.60 -17.32
C GLU A 76 -37.11 22.67 -16.33
N ARG A 77 -38.22 23.36 -16.64
CA ARG A 77 -38.83 24.34 -15.72
C ARG A 77 -39.36 23.71 -14.43
N ASP A 78 -39.72 22.43 -14.44
CA ASP A 78 -40.24 21.72 -13.25
C ASP A 78 -39.17 20.84 -12.56
N VAL A 79 -38.10 20.41 -13.26
CA VAL A 79 -37.07 19.49 -12.69
C VAL A 79 -35.85 20.24 -12.11
N SER A 80 -35.60 21.49 -12.50
CA SER A 80 -34.47 22.29 -11.99
C SER A 80 -34.51 22.51 -10.46
N GLU A 81 -35.69 22.46 -9.84
CA GLU A 81 -35.86 22.53 -8.39
C GLU A 81 -35.54 21.21 -7.64
N GLU A 82 -35.37 20.08 -8.34
CA GLU A 82 -35.15 18.73 -7.76
C GLU A 82 -33.80 18.11 -8.15
N SER A 83 -32.78 18.92 -8.47
CA SER A 83 -31.45 18.41 -8.84
C SER A 83 -30.69 17.86 -7.62
N GLY A 84 -31.02 16.63 -7.25
CA GLY A 84 -30.51 15.88 -6.07
C GLY A 84 -29.00 15.68 -6.01
N TRP A 85 -28.25 16.02 -7.07
CA TRP A 85 -26.78 16.00 -7.09
C TRP A 85 -26.15 16.84 -5.97
N LYS A 86 -26.81 17.93 -5.57
CA LYS A 86 -26.34 18.81 -4.49
C LYS A 86 -26.51 18.18 -3.10
N LEU A 87 -27.51 17.31 -2.92
CA LEU A 87 -27.72 16.51 -1.72
C LEU A 87 -26.76 15.31 -1.67
N VAL A 88 -26.44 14.72 -2.83
CA VAL A 88 -25.49 13.60 -2.94
C VAL A 88 -24.05 14.04 -2.64
N HIS A 89 -23.69 15.30 -2.92
CA HIS A 89 -22.35 15.83 -2.62
C HIS A 89 -21.99 15.72 -1.12
N GLY A 90 -22.98 15.75 -0.21
CA GLY A 90 -22.78 15.52 1.22
C GLY A 90 -22.64 14.04 1.62
N ASP A 91 -23.29 13.13 0.88
CA ASP A 91 -23.23 11.69 1.12
C ASP A 91 -21.96 11.02 0.55
N VAL A 92 -21.34 11.62 -0.48
CA VAL A 92 -20.08 11.13 -1.07
C VAL A 92 -18.91 11.19 -0.07
N PHE A 93 -18.91 12.14 0.87
CA PHE A 93 -17.87 12.25 1.90
C PHE A 93 -18.20 11.51 3.20
N ARG A 94 -19.28 10.73 3.22
CA ARG A 94 -19.64 9.97 4.42
C ARG A 94 -18.52 8.97 4.74
N PRO A 95 -17.96 9.00 5.96
CA PRO A 95 -16.89 8.09 6.32
C PRO A 95 -17.36 6.63 6.18
N PRO A 96 -16.60 5.76 5.49
CA PRO A 96 -16.98 4.37 5.32
C PRO A 96 -17.02 3.65 6.67
N ARG A 97 -17.94 2.68 6.81
CA ARG A 97 -18.12 1.90 8.06
C ARG A 97 -16.82 1.27 8.57
N THR A 98 -15.90 0.91 7.68
CA THR A 98 -14.60 0.29 7.97
C THR A 98 -13.42 1.22 7.67
N LEU A 99 -13.51 2.48 8.13
CA LEU A 99 -12.49 3.51 7.93
C LEU A 99 -11.08 3.09 8.40
N VAL A 100 -11.00 2.34 9.50
CA VAL A 100 -9.76 1.78 10.08
C VAL A 100 -9.03 0.85 9.11
N LEU A 101 -9.76 0.01 8.39
CA LEU A 101 -9.17 -0.96 7.47
C LEU A 101 -8.76 -0.25 6.17
N LEU A 102 -9.61 0.66 5.68
CA LEU A 102 -9.34 1.43 4.47
C LEU A 102 -8.11 2.34 4.65
N SER A 103 -7.97 3.03 5.79
CA SER A 103 -6.78 3.83 6.10
C SER A 103 -5.51 2.99 6.21
N ALA A 104 -5.60 1.79 6.78
CA ALA A 104 -4.48 0.86 6.89
C ALA A 104 -4.05 0.31 5.52
N VAL A 105 -5.00 -0.13 4.69
CA VAL A 105 -4.72 -0.67 3.35
C VAL A 105 -4.13 0.39 2.42
N VAL A 106 -4.67 1.61 2.42
CA VAL A 106 -4.14 2.69 1.57
C VAL A 106 -2.75 3.14 2.04
N GLY A 107 -2.51 3.23 3.34
CA GLY A 107 -1.20 3.57 3.89
C GLY A 107 -0.13 2.52 3.59
N THR A 108 -0.47 1.24 3.72
CA THR A 108 0.44 0.13 3.37
C THR A 108 0.64 0.02 1.86
N GLY A 109 -0.40 0.24 1.04
CA GLY A 109 -0.29 0.28 -0.41
C GLY A 109 0.62 1.41 -0.91
N ALA A 110 0.46 2.63 -0.38
CA ALA A 110 1.33 3.76 -0.71
C ALA A 110 2.80 3.51 -0.32
N GLN A 111 3.03 2.87 0.84
CA GLN A 111 4.36 2.45 1.27
C GLN A 111 4.99 1.47 0.29
N LEU A 112 4.25 0.42 -0.09
CA LEU A 112 4.74 -0.62 -1.00
C LEU A 112 5.02 -0.08 -2.39
N ALA A 113 4.16 0.80 -2.91
CA ALA A 113 4.37 1.45 -4.20
C ALA A 113 5.66 2.28 -4.22
N LEU A 114 5.88 3.09 -3.18
CA LEU A 114 7.09 3.90 -3.07
C LEU A 114 8.35 3.06 -2.82
N LEU A 115 8.22 1.99 -2.03
CA LEU A 115 9.30 1.04 -1.80
C LEU A 115 9.73 0.38 -3.12
N VAL A 116 8.78 -0.15 -3.89
CA VAL A 116 9.07 -0.80 -5.18
C VAL A 116 9.76 0.18 -6.12
N LEU A 117 9.26 1.42 -6.20
CA LEU A 117 9.89 2.48 -6.99
C LEU A 117 11.34 2.73 -6.53
N LEU A 118 11.58 2.92 -5.23
CA LEU A 118 12.92 3.15 -4.70
C LEU A 118 13.87 1.99 -4.94
N VAL A 119 13.42 0.75 -4.74
CA VAL A 119 14.23 -0.45 -4.98
C VAL A 119 14.58 -0.58 -6.46
N ILE A 120 13.66 -0.25 -7.37
CA ILE A 120 13.94 -0.21 -8.82
C ILE A 120 15.01 0.84 -9.13
N LEU A 121 14.89 2.06 -8.59
CA LEU A 121 15.90 3.10 -8.79
C LEU A 121 17.27 2.67 -8.25
N PHE A 122 17.32 2.08 -7.05
CA PHE A 122 18.57 1.56 -6.48
C PHE A 122 19.12 0.35 -7.24
N ALA A 123 18.28 -0.47 -7.87
CA ALA A 123 18.72 -1.57 -8.72
C ALA A 123 19.31 -1.08 -10.04
N ILE A 124 18.85 0.06 -10.57
CA ILE A 124 19.40 0.69 -11.79
C ILE A 124 20.73 1.39 -11.48
N VAL A 125 20.81 2.13 -10.38
CA VAL A 125 22.00 2.92 -10.00
C VAL A 125 23.06 2.08 -9.28
N GLY A 126 22.61 1.13 -8.46
CA GLY A 126 23.47 0.35 -7.57
C GLY A 126 23.88 -0.99 -8.18
N MET A 127 25.12 -1.39 -7.92
CA MET A 127 25.65 -2.73 -8.22
C MET A 127 25.07 -3.78 -7.25
N LEU A 128 23.75 -3.78 -7.01
CA LEU A 128 23.06 -4.65 -6.06
C LEU A 128 23.18 -6.15 -6.40
N TYR A 129 23.64 -6.47 -7.61
CA TYR A 129 23.89 -7.82 -8.07
C TYR A 129 25.21 -8.44 -7.58
N VAL A 130 26.15 -7.63 -7.07
CA VAL A 130 27.52 -8.07 -6.74
C VAL A 130 27.60 -8.78 -5.38
N GLY A 131 26.75 -8.38 -4.41
CA GLY A 131 26.76 -8.92 -3.05
C GLY A 131 25.64 -9.94 -2.82
N ARG A 132 25.96 -11.14 -2.33
CA ARG A 132 24.96 -12.10 -1.85
C ARG A 132 24.13 -11.46 -0.73
N GLY A 133 22.83 -11.27 -0.98
CA GLY A 133 21.92 -10.65 -0.01
C GLY A 133 21.89 -9.12 -0.04
N ALA A 134 22.66 -8.45 -0.92
CA ALA A 134 22.64 -6.99 -1.04
C ALA A 134 21.24 -6.45 -1.41
N ILE A 135 20.51 -7.18 -2.27
CA ILE A 135 19.12 -6.85 -2.62
C ILE A 135 18.22 -6.91 -1.38
N VAL A 136 18.39 -7.93 -0.54
CA VAL A 136 17.58 -8.12 0.68
C VAL A 136 17.89 -7.03 1.71
N THR A 137 19.17 -6.69 1.91
CA THR A 137 19.55 -5.63 2.84
C THR A 137 19.06 -4.25 2.38
N THR A 138 19.17 -3.95 1.08
CA THR A 138 18.66 -2.70 0.50
C THR A 138 17.14 -2.62 0.62
N PHE A 139 16.43 -3.72 0.40
CA PHE A 139 14.98 -3.80 0.57
C PHE A 139 14.57 -3.47 2.02
N ILE A 140 15.25 -4.04 3.03
CA ILE A 140 14.98 -3.78 4.45
C ILE A 140 15.22 -2.30 4.80
N ILE A 141 16.33 -1.72 4.33
CA ILE A 141 16.66 -0.31 4.57
C ILE A 141 15.62 0.60 3.92
N CYS A 142 15.28 0.37 2.64
CA CYS A 142 14.26 1.14 1.93
C CYS A 142 12.89 1.01 2.63
N TYR A 143 12.53 -0.19 3.10
CA TYR A 143 11.30 -0.41 3.87
C TYR A 143 11.25 0.42 5.15
N ALA A 144 12.36 0.52 5.87
CA ALA A 144 12.46 1.35 7.06
C ALA A 144 12.25 2.84 6.74
N PHE A 145 12.85 3.36 5.66
CA PHE A 145 12.66 4.76 5.24
C PHE A 145 11.24 5.05 4.75
N THR A 146 10.62 4.14 4.01
CA THR A 146 9.25 4.34 3.50
C THR A 146 8.17 4.21 4.58
N SER A 147 8.49 3.62 5.74
CA SER A 147 7.56 3.45 6.85
C SER A 147 6.97 4.78 7.38
N PHE A 148 7.75 5.86 7.35
CA PHE A 148 7.28 7.21 7.72
C PHE A 148 6.15 7.71 6.83
N ILE A 149 6.24 7.42 5.53
CA ILE A 149 5.26 7.84 4.51
C ILE A 149 3.97 7.05 4.70
N SER A 150 4.06 5.76 5.02
CA SER A 150 2.92 4.93 5.37
C SER A 150 2.10 5.52 6.52
N GLY A 151 2.78 5.92 7.60
CA GLY A 151 2.14 6.53 8.77
C GLY A 151 1.51 7.89 8.45
N TYR A 152 2.15 8.70 7.59
CA TYR A 152 1.60 9.98 7.15
C TYR A 152 0.32 9.82 6.32
N VAL A 153 0.33 8.94 5.31
CA VAL A 153 -0.83 8.72 4.43
C VAL A 153 -1.98 8.07 5.20
N SER A 154 -1.69 7.04 6.01
CA SER A 154 -2.70 6.34 6.82
C SER A 154 -3.32 7.27 7.87
N GLY A 155 -2.50 8.00 8.62
CA GLY A 155 -2.95 8.92 9.66
C GLY A 155 -3.69 10.15 9.10
N GLY A 156 -3.22 10.70 7.98
CA GLY A 156 -3.87 11.83 7.31
C GLY A 156 -5.27 11.47 6.81
N MET A 157 -5.42 10.31 6.16
CA MET A 157 -6.73 9.85 5.70
C MET A 157 -7.65 9.43 6.87
N TYR A 158 -7.08 8.88 7.95
CA TYR A 158 -7.85 8.54 9.15
C TYR A 158 -8.41 9.79 9.87
N SER A 159 -7.59 10.85 9.96
CA SER A 159 -7.95 12.12 10.61
C SER A 159 -8.99 12.89 9.77
N ARG A 160 -8.80 12.97 8.46
CA ARG A 160 -9.67 13.72 7.53
C ARG A 160 -11.10 13.19 7.44
N ASN A 161 -11.31 11.94 7.81
CA ASN A 161 -12.62 11.29 7.84
C ASN A 161 -13.20 11.16 9.27
N GLY A 162 -12.68 11.89 10.26
CA GLY A 162 -13.25 11.96 11.62
C GLY A 162 -13.01 10.71 12.47
N GLY A 163 -11.93 9.97 12.22
CA GLY A 163 -11.61 8.73 12.93
C GLY A 163 -11.26 8.96 14.41
N LYS A 164 -12.07 8.41 15.33
CA LYS A 164 -11.86 8.55 16.79
C LYS A 164 -10.90 7.51 17.40
N ASN A 165 -10.75 6.35 16.76
CA ASN A 165 -10.01 5.18 17.27
C ASN A 165 -8.64 5.03 16.62
N TRP A 166 -7.76 6.01 16.82
CA TRP A 166 -6.41 6.06 16.23
C TRP A 166 -5.55 4.82 16.55
N ILE A 167 -5.70 4.25 17.76
CA ILE A 167 -5.00 3.03 18.19
C ILE A 167 -5.33 1.84 17.29
N LYS A 168 -6.59 1.68 16.88
CA LYS A 168 -7.01 0.57 16.02
C LYS A 168 -6.42 0.71 14.61
N SER A 169 -6.40 1.94 14.08
CA SER A 169 -5.81 2.24 12.76
C SER A 169 -4.30 1.96 12.75
N MET A 170 -3.61 2.27 13.84
CA MET A 170 -2.19 1.99 13.99
C MET A 170 -1.90 0.48 13.99
N ILE A 171 -2.64 -0.28 14.79
CA ILE A 171 -2.43 -1.74 14.91
C ILE A 171 -2.67 -2.40 13.56
N PHE A 172 -3.77 -2.07 12.88
CA PHE A 172 -4.07 -2.64 11.56
C PHE A 172 -3.02 -2.28 10.51
N SER A 173 -2.58 -1.02 10.45
CA SER A 173 -1.56 -0.59 9.48
C SER A 173 -0.21 -1.31 9.71
N ALA A 174 0.15 -1.57 10.96
CA ALA A 174 1.39 -2.27 11.30
C ALA A 174 1.31 -3.80 11.11
N SER A 175 0.14 -4.41 11.30
CA SER A 175 -0.02 -5.87 11.28
C SER A 175 -0.33 -6.42 9.89
N LEU A 176 -0.92 -5.62 8.99
CA LEU A 176 -1.47 -6.12 7.73
C LEU A 176 -0.39 -6.70 6.81
N PHE A 177 0.72 -5.98 6.62
CA PHE A 177 1.81 -6.46 5.76
C PHE A 177 2.53 -7.68 6.35
N PRO A 178 2.97 -7.70 7.62
CA PRO A 178 3.65 -8.87 8.18
C PRO A 178 2.75 -10.10 8.31
N PHE A 179 1.46 -9.91 8.59
CA PHE A 179 0.50 -11.01 8.60
C PHE A 179 0.34 -11.62 7.21
N MET A 180 0.31 -10.79 6.17
CA MET A 180 0.29 -11.26 4.77
C MET A 180 1.57 -12.03 4.42
N CYS A 181 2.75 -11.51 4.78
CA CYS A 181 4.02 -12.21 4.58
C CYS A 181 4.08 -13.55 5.33
N PHE A 182 3.61 -13.59 6.58
CA PHE A 182 3.52 -14.81 7.36
C PHE A 182 2.57 -15.83 6.73
N GLY A 183 1.39 -15.40 6.28
CA GLY A 183 0.42 -16.26 5.60
C GLY A 183 0.99 -16.88 4.31
N ILE A 184 1.65 -16.07 3.48
CA ILE A 184 2.32 -16.56 2.26
C ILE A 184 3.45 -17.55 2.62
N GLY A 185 4.29 -17.20 3.60
CA GLY A 185 5.37 -18.06 4.07
C GLY A 185 4.85 -19.39 4.61
N PHE A 186 3.75 -19.38 5.36
CA PHE A 186 3.11 -20.58 5.90
C PHE A 186 2.58 -21.50 4.79
N ILE A 187 1.92 -20.93 3.77
CA ILE A 187 1.42 -21.70 2.62
C ILE A 187 2.60 -22.32 1.85
N LEU A 188 3.61 -21.52 1.51
CA LEU A 188 4.80 -21.99 0.81
C LEU A 188 5.54 -23.07 1.62
N ASN A 189 5.59 -22.93 2.94
CA ASN A 189 6.22 -23.92 3.82
C ASN A 189 5.41 -25.21 3.90
N THR A 190 4.08 -25.13 3.92
CA THR A 190 3.20 -26.32 3.88
C THR A 190 3.43 -27.10 2.58
N ILE A 191 3.56 -26.38 1.46
CA ILE A 191 3.90 -26.98 0.15
C ILE A 191 5.31 -27.58 0.19
N ALA A 192 6.29 -26.89 0.76
CA ALA A 192 7.67 -27.38 0.86
C ALA A 192 7.78 -28.67 1.68
N ILE A 193 7.01 -28.78 2.77
CA ILE A 193 6.92 -30.00 3.60
C ILE A 193 6.29 -31.13 2.77
N PHE A 194 5.22 -30.86 2.02
CA PHE A 194 4.55 -31.86 1.18
C PHE A 194 5.49 -32.47 0.13
N TYR A 195 6.36 -31.65 -0.49
CA TYR A 195 7.36 -32.11 -1.46
C TYR A 195 8.65 -32.64 -0.83
N GLY A 196 8.77 -32.71 0.50
CA GLY A 196 9.98 -33.18 1.18
C GLY A 196 11.22 -32.32 0.89
N SER A 197 11.05 -31.02 0.67
CA SER A 197 12.14 -30.10 0.33
C SER A 197 13.04 -29.84 1.54
N LEU A 198 14.36 -29.85 1.34
CA LEU A 198 15.34 -29.44 2.34
C LEU A 198 15.25 -27.95 2.71
N ALA A 199 14.51 -27.16 1.91
CA ALA A 199 14.20 -25.76 2.21
C ALA A 199 12.96 -25.60 3.12
N ALA A 200 12.32 -26.69 3.53
CA ALA A 200 11.20 -26.65 4.46
C ALA A 200 11.68 -26.19 5.85
N ILE A 201 11.06 -25.12 6.34
CA ILE A 201 11.34 -24.54 7.65
C ILE A 201 10.53 -25.34 8.69
N PRO A 202 11.17 -25.91 9.71
CA PRO A 202 10.46 -26.71 10.72
C PRO A 202 9.43 -25.84 11.45
N PHE A 203 8.23 -26.39 11.67
CA PHE A 203 7.07 -25.66 12.20
C PHE A 203 7.39 -24.83 13.46
N GLY A 204 8.21 -25.35 14.37
CA GLY A 204 8.62 -24.64 15.59
C GLY A 204 9.33 -23.31 15.32
N THR A 205 10.17 -23.23 14.27
CA THR A 205 10.85 -21.98 13.91
C THR A 205 9.90 -20.93 13.33
N MET A 206 8.82 -21.33 12.65
CA MET A 206 7.79 -20.39 12.18
C MET A 206 7.04 -19.73 13.35
N VAL A 207 6.69 -20.53 14.37
CA VAL A 207 6.03 -20.01 15.58
C VAL A 207 6.96 -19.05 16.34
N VAL A 208 8.25 -19.41 16.48
CA VAL A 208 9.25 -18.55 17.14
C VAL A 208 9.42 -17.23 16.40
N VAL A 209 9.52 -17.24 15.06
CA VAL A 209 9.64 -16.01 14.25
C VAL A 209 8.40 -15.13 14.40
N PHE A 210 7.19 -15.72 14.40
CA PHE A 210 5.95 -14.98 14.63
C PHE A 210 5.90 -14.32 16.00
N VAL A 211 6.30 -15.05 17.05
CA VAL A 211 6.33 -14.55 18.42
C VAL A 211 7.35 -13.42 18.55
N ILE A 212 8.58 -13.58 18.04
CA ILE A 212 9.60 -12.53 18.04
C ILE A 212 9.09 -11.28 17.32
N TRP A 213 8.46 -11.44 16.14
CA TRP A 213 7.90 -10.32 15.39
C TRP A 213 6.77 -9.60 16.15
N ALA A 214 5.88 -10.34 16.82
CA ALA A 214 4.83 -9.77 17.65
C ALA A 214 5.42 -8.98 18.83
N PHE A 215 6.42 -9.51 19.51
CA PHE A 215 7.08 -8.80 20.61
C PHE A 215 7.86 -7.55 20.18
N ILE A 216 8.40 -7.50 18.96
CA ILE A 216 9.13 -6.33 18.43
C ILE A 216 8.19 -5.27 17.86
N SER A 217 7.12 -5.66 17.16
CA SER A 217 6.25 -4.72 16.44
C SER A 217 5.31 -3.93 17.36
N PHE A 218 4.81 -4.56 18.42
CA PHE A 218 3.92 -3.91 19.39
C PHE A 218 4.55 -2.72 20.14
N PRO A 219 5.80 -2.80 20.67
CA PRO A 219 6.41 -1.67 21.39
C PRO A 219 6.87 -0.52 20.47
N TRP A 220 7.42 -0.82 19.28
CA TRP A 220 7.91 0.24 18.37
C TRP A 220 6.80 1.12 17.82
N LYS A 221 5.63 0.55 17.52
CA LYS A 221 4.50 1.30 16.96
C LYS A 221 3.90 2.29 17.95
N LYS A 222 3.91 1.96 19.25
CA LYS A 222 3.49 2.90 20.29
C LYS A 222 4.37 4.16 20.32
N LEU A 223 5.68 4.02 20.13
CA LEU A 223 6.62 5.13 20.17
C LEU A 223 6.49 6.08 18.97
N GLU A 224 6.38 5.54 17.75
CA GLU A 224 6.25 6.32 16.50
C GLU A 224 5.00 7.22 16.50
N TRP A 225 3.90 6.76 17.09
CA TRP A 225 2.64 7.50 17.13
C TRP A 225 2.51 8.42 18.36
N CYS A 226 3.09 8.03 19.51
CA CYS A 226 3.16 8.91 20.67
C CYS A 226 3.97 10.19 20.37
N SER A 227 4.97 10.09 19.48
CA SER A 227 5.75 11.23 18.96
C SER A 227 4.94 12.20 18.08
N LYS A 228 3.77 11.80 17.55
CA LYS A 228 3.04 12.58 16.54
C LYS A 228 1.72 13.18 17.05
N GLN A 229 1.22 12.70 18.20
CA GLN A 229 0.10 13.32 18.91
C GLN A 229 0.41 14.75 19.39
N SER A 230 1.69 15.16 19.42
CA SER A 230 2.13 16.52 19.78
C SER A 230 2.07 17.53 18.62
N MET A 231 1.69 17.12 17.40
CA MET A 231 1.44 18.07 16.31
C MET A 231 -0.06 18.39 16.25
N PRO A 232 -0.50 19.58 16.68
CA PRO A 232 -1.86 20.02 16.44
C PRO A 232 -2.08 20.10 14.92
N CYS A 233 -3.09 19.38 14.41
CA CYS A 233 -3.57 19.62 13.05
C CYS A 233 -4.32 20.95 13.07
N GLU A 234 -3.75 21.94 12.39
CA GLU A 234 -4.39 23.22 12.13
C GLU A 234 -5.64 22.97 11.27
N ASP A 235 -6.81 23.37 11.80
CA ASP A 235 -8.09 23.28 11.11
C ASP A 235 -8.10 24.25 9.92
N HIS A 236 -7.69 23.79 8.74
CA HIS A 236 -7.96 24.48 7.48
C HIS A 236 -9.39 24.19 7.01
N SER A 237 -10.38 24.61 7.81
CA SER A 237 -11.77 24.72 7.36
C SER A 237 -12.46 25.94 7.96
N SER A 238 -11.83 27.11 7.84
CA SER A 238 -12.50 28.40 8.04
C SER A 238 -12.56 29.17 6.73
N SER A 239 -13.50 28.80 5.85
CA SER A 239 -13.93 29.67 4.76
C SER A 239 -15.34 29.35 4.26
N ASN A 240 -16.29 29.07 5.16
CA ASN A 240 -17.70 29.16 4.80
C ASN A 240 -18.53 29.75 5.95
N PRO A 241 -18.81 31.07 5.95
CA PRO A 241 -19.67 31.69 6.94
C PRO A 241 -21.13 31.45 6.53
N ARG A 242 -21.66 30.26 6.85
CA ARG A 242 -23.10 30.01 6.95
C ARG A 242 -23.32 28.59 7.47
N GLU A 243 -23.36 28.46 8.79
CA GLU A 243 -24.29 27.59 9.51
C GLU A 243 -24.09 27.82 11.00
N GLU A 244 -25.02 28.58 11.57
CA GLU A 244 -25.12 28.86 12.99
C GLU A 244 -25.89 27.71 13.66
N MET A 245 -25.48 27.37 14.89
CA MET A 245 -26.31 26.81 15.96
C MET A 245 -26.50 25.28 16.05
N VAL A 246 -25.47 24.56 16.53
CA VAL A 246 -25.63 23.32 17.33
C VAL A 246 -24.56 23.33 18.45
N PRO A 247 -24.90 23.05 19.72
CA PRO A 247 -24.08 23.46 20.85
C PRO A 247 -22.77 22.68 20.97
N HIS A 248 -21.71 23.43 21.27
CA HIS A 248 -20.39 22.98 21.65
C HIS A 248 -20.45 21.85 22.69
N THR A 249 -20.21 20.61 22.27
CA THR A 249 -19.74 19.59 23.20
C THR A 249 -18.22 19.68 23.22
N ILE A 250 -17.74 20.43 24.21
CA ILE A 250 -16.36 20.52 24.65
C ILE A 250 -15.78 19.11 24.73
N CYS A 251 -14.81 18.79 23.86
CA CYS A 251 -13.89 17.68 24.10
C CYS A 251 -13.03 18.06 25.31
N SER A 252 -13.53 17.70 26.49
CA SER A 252 -12.79 17.72 27.74
C SER A 252 -11.60 16.78 27.59
N LEU A 253 -10.41 17.36 27.42
CA LEU A 253 -9.16 16.75 27.82
C LEU A 253 -9.20 16.64 29.35
N ASN A 254 -9.66 15.51 29.86
CA ASN A 254 -9.44 15.14 31.24
C ASN A 254 -9.10 13.64 31.29
N ASP A 255 -7.84 13.33 31.02
CA ASP A 255 -7.22 12.13 31.61
C ASP A 255 -6.07 12.61 32.50
N GLY A 256 -6.47 13.12 33.67
CA GLY A 256 -5.60 13.40 34.79
C GLY A 256 -5.07 12.10 35.41
N ARG A 257 -4.10 11.46 34.73
CA ARG A 257 -3.41 10.28 35.28
C ARG A 257 -1.89 10.29 35.20
N THR A 258 -1.28 11.45 34.99
CA THR A 258 0.20 11.59 35.01
C THR A 258 0.72 12.77 35.85
N ALA A 259 -0.12 13.51 36.57
CA ALA A 259 0.30 14.72 37.30
C ALA A 259 0.04 14.69 38.83
N THR A 260 -0.15 13.53 39.45
CA THR A 260 -0.34 13.41 40.91
C THR A 260 0.67 12.48 41.62
N LEU A 261 1.81 12.20 40.99
CA LEU A 261 2.85 11.33 41.57
C LEU A 261 4.12 12.05 42.03
N TRP A 262 4.09 13.38 42.23
CA TRP A 262 5.25 14.18 42.65
C TRP A 262 5.03 15.12 43.85
N GLN A 263 3.99 14.88 44.67
CA GLN A 263 3.73 15.73 45.84
C GLN A 263 3.50 14.99 47.16
N HIS A 264 3.85 13.71 47.23
CA HIS A 264 3.84 12.94 48.49
C HIS A 264 4.98 11.92 48.56
N ILE A 265 6.23 12.40 48.51
CA ILE A 265 7.36 11.73 49.16
C ILE A 265 8.23 12.85 49.77
N HIS A 266 8.59 12.64 51.04
CA HIS A 266 9.50 13.43 51.87
C HIS A 266 10.75 13.95 51.16
#